data_AF-A0A6L9ITI6-F1
#
_entry.id   AF-A0A6L9ITI6-F1
#
_cell.length_a   1.000
_cell.length_b   1.000
_cell.length_c   1.000
_cell.angle_alpha   90.00
_cell.angle_beta   90.00
_cell.angle_gamma   90.00
#
_symmetry.space_group_name_H-M   'P 1'
#
loop_
_entity.id
_entity.type
_entity.pdbx_description
1 polymer ?
#
loop_
_entity_poly.entity_id
_entity_poly.type
_entity_poly.pdbx_seq_one_letter_code
_entity_poly.pdbx_strand_id
1 'polypeptide(L)'
;MTQPEDPREPRWSAEPPPPDHAPVGQRVTRVPAQRGGIDPTFGFLITLALSIGLIPLIPANTDLRYVVAWLAMAGFGVAAWLLGNTARIGRESTENLVWGVTFGLILAAPLLLAGGSTLETTVDLLFRVEIDGQTQQLTAGSVLAMVAFAMPLAETLFFRGFVQQTQPLWLVGIYGSVWSVLLFFPTLDIIGFPVVAVIIGTTLVMMNLIYAYVRQRNGLASAWLCQIVVNLGVLFLPYLA
;
A
#
# COMPACT_ATOMS: atom_id res chain seq x y z
N MET A 1 38.53 68.12 52.64
CA MET A 1 38.92 66.94 53.45
C MET A 1 38.53 65.72 52.65
N THR A 2 39.49 65.11 51.95
CA THR A 2 39.33 63.87 51.18
C THR A 2 40.37 62.88 51.70
N GLN A 3 39.90 61.70 52.06
CA GLN A 3 40.64 60.63 52.73
C GLN A 3 41.66 60.00 51.77
N PRO A 4 42.85 59.55 52.24
CA PRO A 4 43.83 58.90 51.37
C PRO A 4 43.42 57.44 51.10
N GLU A 5 43.50 57.01 49.84
CA GLU A 5 43.29 55.61 49.42
C GLU A 5 44.39 54.68 49.99
N ASP A 6 43.97 53.55 50.58
CA ASP A 6 44.84 52.52 51.14
C ASP A 6 45.39 51.61 50.02
N PRO A 7 46.72 51.44 49.86
CA PRO A 7 47.32 50.65 48.77
C PRO A 7 47.18 49.12 48.91
N ARG A 8 46.44 48.61 49.90
CA ARG A 8 46.46 47.19 50.29
C ARG A 8 45.23 46.36 49.94
N GLU A 9 44.34 46.86 49.09
CA GLU A 9 43.28 45.99 48.55
C GLU A 9 43.81 45.15 47.36
N PRO A 10 43.81 43.81 47.46
CA PRO A 10 44.04 42.98 46.30
C PRO A 10 42.90 43.23 45.31
N ARG A 11 43.26 43.76 44.13
CA ARG A 11 42.36 43.84 42.98
C ARG A 11 41.90 42.43 42.64
N TRP A 12 40.76 42.03 43.18
CA TRP A 12 40.03 40.87 42.71
C TRP A 12 39.77 41.09 41.23
N SER A 13 40.46 40.28 40.43
CA SER A 13 40.32 40.14 39.01
C SER A 13 38.84 40.13 38.66
N ALA A 14 38.39 41.18 37.97
CA ALA A 14 37.10 41.22 37.34
C ALA A 14 36.93 39.93 36.56
N GLU A 15 35.95 39.13 36.97
CA GLU A 15 35.47 38.01 36.19
C GLU A 15 35.15 38.55 34.78
N PRO A 16 35.66 37.94 33.71
CA PRO A 16 35.40 38.42 32.37
C PRO A 16 33.88 38.51 32.17
N PRO A 17 33.37 39.59 31.55
CA PRO A 17 31.94 39.70 31.30
C PRO A 17 31.47 38.44 30.57
N PRO A 18 30.28 37.92 30.92
CA PRO A 18 29.73 36.74 30.27
C PRO A 18 29.77 36.99 28.76
N PRO A 19 30.22 36.02 27.95
CA PRO A 19 30.44 36.23 26.53
C PRO A 19 29.16 36.78 25.91
N ASP A 20 29.29 37.98 25.34
CA ASP A 20 28.27 38.65 24.54
C ASP A 20 27.58 37.63 23.65
N HIS A 21 26.25 37.68 23.67
CA HIS A 21 25.33 36.91 22.86
C HIS A 21 25.96 36.55 21.51
N ALA A 22 26.52 35.35 21.42
CA ALA A 22 26.86 34.75 20.14
C ALA A 22 25.60 34.89 19.27
N PRO A 23 25.68 35.41 18.03
CA PRO A 23 24.52 35.52 17.18
C PRO A 23 23.90 34.14 17.14
N VAL A 24 22.67 34.04 17.69
CA VAL A 24 21.92 32.79 17.82
C VAL A 24 22.03 32.12 16.47
N GLY A 25 22.86 31.07 16.43
CA GLY A 25 23.28 30.43 15.21
C GLY A 25 22.03 30.20 14.41
N GLN A 26 21.91 30.94 13.30
CA GLN A 26 20.80 30.85 12.39
C GLN A 26 20.73 29.38 12.06
N ARG A 27 19.80 28.66 12.70
CA ARG A 27 19.51 27.27 12.36
C ARG A 27 19.09 27.41 10.93
N VAL A 28 20.04 27.14 10.02
CA VAL A 28 19.75 26.88 8.64
C VAL A 28 18.77 25.74 8.73
N THR A 29 17.49 26.07 8.67
CA THR A 29 16.43 25.14 8.35
C THR A 29 16.89 24.63 7.01
N ARG A 30 17.64 23.52 7.04
CA ARG A 30 17.87 22.71 5.87
C ARG A 30 16.46 22.32 5.48
N VAL A 31 15.87 23.09 4.58
CA VAL A 31 14.74 22.65 3.78
C VAL A 31 15.23 21.30 3.26
N PRO A 32 14.63 20.17 3.68
CA PRO A 32 15.08 18.89 3.21
C PRO A 32 15.03 18.99 1.70
N ALA A 33 16.20 18.88 1.05
CA ALA A 33 16.30 18.88 -0.39
C ALA A 33 15.30 17.84 -0.86
N GLN A 34 14.29 18.30 -1.60
CA GLN A 34 13.27 17.48 -2.20
C GLN A 34 14.01 16.60 -3.20
N ARG A 35 14.47 15.42 -2.73
CA ARG A 35 15.15 14.44 -3.58
C ARG A 35 14.18 14.16 -4.71
N GLY A 36 14.63 14.34 -5.95
CA GLY A 36 13.87 14.05 -7.16
C GLY A 36 13.51 12.57 -7.20
N GLY A 37 12.44 12.21 -6.51
CA GLY A 37 11.82 10.90 -6.53
C GLY A 37 10.60 10.92 -7.42
N ILE A 38 10.21 9.76 -7.94
CA ILE A 38 8.96 9.59 -8.68
C ILE A 38 7.81 9.97 -7.74
N ASP A 39 6.92 10.86 -8.17
CA ASP A 39 5.69 11.19 -7.45
C ASP A 39 4.76 9.96 -7.44
N PRO A 40 4.35 9.45 -6.27
CA PRO A 40 3.43 8.32 -6.17
C PRO A 40 2.10 8.56 -6.87
N THR A 41 1.63 9.81 -6.89
CA THR A 41 0.41 10.21 -7.57
C THR A 41 0.52 10.03 -9.08
N PHE A 42 1.67 10.40 -9.66
CA PHE A 42 1.94 10.17 -11.08
C PHE A 42 1.93 8.69 -11.42
N GLY A 43 2.63 7.86 -10.64
CA GLY A 43 2.62 6.40 -10.84
C GLY A 43 1.20 5.83 -10.78
N PHE A 44 0.37 6.33 -9.86
CA PHE A 44 -1.01 5.88 -9.69
C PHE A 44 -1.91 6.29 -10.87
N LEU A 45 -1.78 7.53 -11.35
CA LEU A 45 -2.54 7.99 -12.52
C LEU A 45 -2.18 7.20 -13.78
N ILE A 46 -0.91 6.85 -13.97
CA ILE A 46 -0.47 6.02 -15.09
C ILE A 46 -1.04 4.61 -14.99
N THR A 47 -1.02 3.98 -13.82
CA THR A 47 -1.59 2.63 -13.66
C THR A 47 -3.10 2.63 -13.84
N LEU A 48 -3.81 3.66 -13.37
CA LEU A 48 -5.25 3.84 -13.63
C LEU A 48 -5.53 4.01 -15.13
N ALA A 49 -4.81 4.91 -15.80
CA ALA A 49 -4.98 5.14 -17.24
C ALA A 49 -4.72 3.86 -18.05
N LEU A 50 -3.69 3.10 -17.69
CA LEU A 50 -3.39 1.80 -18.29
C LEU A 50 -4.54 0.80 -18.06
N SER A 51 -5.03 0.66 -16.84
CA SER A 51 -6.12 -0.27 -16.53
C SER A 51 -7.42 0.08 -17.26
N ILE A 52 -7.72 1.38 -17.45
CA ILE A 52 -8.83 1.86 -18.29
C ILE A 52 -8.59 1.52 -19.76
N GLY A 53 -7.39 1.80 -20.28
CA GLY A 53 -7.02 1.50 -21.67
C GLY A 53 -7.06 0.01 -22.01
N LEU A 54 -6.95 -0.86 -21.01
CA LEU A 54 -7.04 -2.32 -21.15
C LEU A 54 -8.46 -2.87 -21.01
N ILE A 55 -9.48 -2.06 -20.71
CA ILE A 55 -10.88 -2.51 -20.63
C ILE A 55 -11.34 -3.26 -21.90
N PRO A 56 -10.99 -2.84 -23.14
CA PRO A 56 -11.37 -3.55 -24.36
C PRO A 56 -10.86 -5.00 -24.47
N LEU A 57 -9.95 -5.44 -23.60
CA LEU A 57 -9.50 -6.83 -23.54
C LEU A 57 -10.52 -7.76 -22.89
N ILE A 58 -11.53 -7.24 -22.20
CA ILE A 58 -12.55 -8.05 -21.52
C ILE A 58 -13.62 -8.49 -22.54
N PRO A 59 -14.06 -9.76 -22.54
CA PRO A 59 -13.61 -10.87 -21.68
C PRO A 59 -12.49 -11.74 -22.27
N ALA A 60 -12.07 -11.46 -23.51
CA ALA A 60 -11.18 -12.34 -24.29
C ALA A 60 -9.77 -12.53 -23.68
N ASN A 61 -9.24 -11.53 -22.97
CA ASN A 61 -7.88 -11.54 -22.41
C ASN A 61 -7.86 -10.88 -21.02
N THR A 62 -8.80 -11.27 -20.15
CA THR A 62 -8.95 -10.72 -18.79
C THR A 62 -7.71 -10.97 -17.92
N ASP A 63 -7.09 -12.12 -18.05
CA ASP A 63 -5.86 -12.50 -17.36
C ASP A 63 -4.67 -11.61 -17.78
N LEU A 64 -4.49 -11.36 -19.08
CA LEU A 64 -3.47 -10.45 -19.60
C LEU A 64 -3.65 -9.04 -19.04
N ARG A 65 -4.90 -8.56 -18.96
CA ARG A 65 -5.22 -7.26 -18.36
C ARG A 65 -4.72 -7.19 -16.92
N TYR A 66 -5.01 -8.20 -16.09
CA TYR A 66 -4.54 -8.22 -14.70
C TYR A 66 -3.02 -8.27 -14.60
N VAL A 67 -2.38 -9.14 -15.39
CA VAL A 67 -0.92 -9.29 -15.38
C VAL A 67 -0.23 -7.98 -15.77
N VAL A 68 -0.67 -7.33 -16.85
CA VAL A 68 -0.09 -6.05 -17.31
C VAL A 68 -0.32 -4.94 -16.28
N ALA A 69 -1.53 -4.86 -15.72
CA ALA A 69 -1.89 -3.90 -14.67
C ALA A 69 -0.99 -4.04 -13.43
N TRP A 70 -0.85 -5.26 -12.90
CA TRP A 70 0.01 -5.53 -11.74
C TRP A 70 1.49 -5.38 -12.08
N LEU A 71 1.94 -5.76 -13.28
CA LEU A 71 3.32 -5.57 -13.70
C LEU A 71 3.71 -4.09 -13.71
N ALA A 72 2.82 -3.21 -14.20
CA ALA A 72 3.06 -1.78 -14.17
C ALA A 72 3.20 -1.25 -12.73
N MET A 73 2.32 -1.67 -11.82
CA MET A 73 2.42 -1.31 -10.40
C MET A 73 3.68 -1.82 -9.73
N ALA A 74 4.02 -3.10 -9.95
CA ALA A 74 5.25 -3.70 -9.46
C ALA A 74 6.47 -2.94 -10.01
N GLY A 75 6.45 -2.55 -11.29
CA GLY A 75 7.48 -1.74 -11.93
C GLY A 75 7.69 -0.41 -11.22
N PHE A 76 6.64 0.34 -10.92
CA PHE A 76 6.73 1.57 -10.13
C PHE A 76 7.25 1.32 -8.71
N GLY A 77 6.79 0.26 -8.04
CA GLY A 77 7.25 -0.11 -6.71
C GLY A 77 8.75 -0.45 -6.68
N VAL A 78 9.23 -1.23 -7.64
CA VAL A 78 10.65 -1.57 -7.80
C VAL A 78 11.47 -0.34 -8.18
N ALA A 79 11.00 0.49 -9.12
CA ALA A 79 11.69 1.72 -9.50
C ALA A 79 11.84 2.66 -8.31
N ALA A 80 10.77 2.84 -7.51
CA ALA A 80 10.83 3.63 -6.29
C ALA A 80 11.84 3.05 -5.28
N TRP A 81 11.92 1.73 -5.16
CA TRP A 81 12.90 1.06 -4.30
C TRP A 81 14.34 1.29 -4.76
N LEU A 82 14.63 1.12 -6.05
CA LEU A 82 15.94 1.37 -6.65
C LEU A 82 16.39 2.83 -6.52
N LEU A 83 15.45 3.77 -6.66
CA LEU A 83 15.70 5.22 -6.54
C LEU A 83 15.75 5.70 -5.08
N GLY A 84 15.57 4.80 -4.11
CA GLY A 84 15.64 5.12 -2.69
C GLY A 84 14.46 5.93 -2.15
N ASN A 85 13.31 5.87 -2.83
CA ASN A 85 12.07 6.54 -2.42
C ASN A 85 11.13 5.62 -1.60
N THR A 86 11.58 4.42 -1.24
CA THR A 86 10.84 3.49 -0.36
C THR A 86 11.58 3.29 0.96
N ALA A 87 10.86 2.92 2.03
CA ALA A 87 11.50 2.41 3.23
C ALA A 87 12.38 1.21 2.89
N ARG A 88 13.59 1.15 3.45
CA ARG A 88 14.41 -0.06 3.35
C ARG A 88 13.67 -1.18 4.06
N ILE A 89 13.56 -2.34 3.40
CA ILE A 89 13.02 -3.55 4.01
C ILE A 89 13.93 -3.87 5.21
N GLY A 90 13.40 -3.65 6.41
CA GLY A 90 14.10 -3.91 7.66
C GLY A 90 14.12 -5.40 7.98
N ARG A 91 14.74 -5.77 9.10
CA ARG A 91 14.54 -7.10 9.68
C ARG A 91 13.12 -7.16 10.26
N GLU A 92 12.27 -7.96 9.65
CA GLU A 92 10.94 -8.25 10.18
C GLU A 92 11.04 -9.33 11.25
N SER A 93 10.33 -9.16 12.37
CA SER A 93 10.25 -10.21 13.40
C SER A 93 9.30 -11.31 12.93
N THR A 94 9.58 -12.56 13.30
CA THR A 94 8.65 -13.68 13.03
C THR A 94 7.26 -13.41 13.62
N GLU A 95 7.20 -12.73 14.77
CA GLU A 95 5.96 -12.31 15.41
C GLU A 95 5.12 -11.38 14.50
N ASN A 96 5.74 -10.42 13.81
CA ASN A 96 5.04 -9.56 12.88
C ASN A 96 4.44 -10.34 11.70
N LEU A 97 5.13 -11.38 11.22
CA LEU A 97 4.63 -12.25 10.15
C LEU A 97 3.39 -13.03 10.61
N VAL A 98 3.43 -13.57 11.83
CA VAL A 98 2.28 -14.26 12.46
C VAL A 98 1.09 -13.31 12.55
N TRP A 99 1.30 -12.07 13.02
CA TRP A 99 0.23 -11.07 13.06
C TRP A 99 -0.38 -10.78 11.69
N GLY A 100 0.43 -10.75 10.63
CA GLY A 100 -0.06 -10.58 9.26
C GLY A 100 -1.04 -11.68 8.86
N VAL A 101 -0.67 -12.93 9.14
CA VAL A 101 -1.55 -14.09 8.92
C VAL A 101 -2.82 -14.01 9.78
N THR A 102 -2.68 -13.69 11.07
CA THR A 102 -3.81 -13.57 12.00
C THR A 102 -4.81 -12.51 11.55
N PHE A 103 -4.36 -11.31 11.18
CA PHE A 103 -5.24 -10.25 10.66
C PHE A 103 -5.92 -10.67 9.36
N GLY A 104 -5.19 -11.38 8.48
CA GLY A 104 -5.78 -11.91 7.26
C GLY A 104 -6.90 -12.91 7.53
N LEU A 105 -6.71 -13.84 8.46
CA LEU A 105 -7.75 -14.80 8.86
C LEU A 105 -8.94 -14.13 9.54
N ILE A 106 -8.70 -13.17 10.43
CA ILE A 106 -9.76 -12.39 11.09
C ILE A 106 -10.64 -11.69 10.05
N LEU A 107 -10.06 -11.22 8.95
CA LEU A 107 -10.81 -10.56 7.88
C LEU A 107 -11.49 -11.56 6.93
N ALA A 108 -10.80 -12.62 6.53
CA ALA A 108 -11.31 -13.59 5.56
C ALA A 108 -12.42 -14.48 6.12
N ALA A 109 -12.31 -14.93 7.37
CA ALA A 109 -13.27 -15.85 7.98
C ALA A 109 -14.72 -15.33 7.98
N PRO A 110 -15.04 -14.11 8.44
CA PRO A 110 -16.41 -13.61 8.41
C PRO A 110 -16.92 -13.40 6.98
N LEU A 111 -16.05 -13.01 6.04
CA LEU A 111 -16.41 -12.86 4.63
C LEU A 111 -16.78 -14.21 4.00
N LEU A 112 -16.01 -15.26 4.29
CA LEU A 112 -16.31 -16.62 3.84
C LEU A 112 -17.63 -17.14 4.42
N LEU A 113 -17.84 -16.96 5.73
CA LEU A 113 -19.04 -17.45 6.41
C LEU A 113 -20.32 -16.72 5.98
N ALA A 114 -20.24 -15.41 5.75
CA ALA A 114 -21.40 -14.60 5.38
C ALA A 114 -21.63 -14.49 3.87
N GLY A 115 -20.58 -14.63 3.07
CA GLY A 115 -20.57 -14.27 1.65
C GLY A 115 -20.32 -15.40 0.66
N GLY A 116 -20.20 -16.67 1.11
CA GLY A 116 -19.78 -17.82 0.29
C GLY A 116 -20.31 -17.83 -1.15
N SER A 117 -21.63 -17.87 -1.35
CA SER A 117 -22.24 -17.91 -2.69
C SER A 117 -22.00 -16.65 -3.54
N THR A 118 -21.92 -15.49 -2.89
CA THR A 118 -21.58 -14.23 -3.57
C THR A 118 -20.11 -14.22 -3.99
N LEU A 119 -19.23 -14.77 -3.14
CA LEU A 119 -17.80 -14.90 -3.44
C LEU A 119 -17.57 -15.90 -4.57
N GLU A 120 -18.20 -17.08 -4.55
CA GLU A 120 -18.16 -18.08 -5.63
C GLU A 120 -18.55 -17.45 -6.98
N THR A 121 -19.70 -16.76 -7.02
CA THR A 121 -20.14 -16.05 -8.23
C THR A 121 -19.12 -14.97 -8.63
N THR A 122 -18.59 -14.22 -7.67
CA THR A 122 -17.61 -13.16 -7.95
C THR A 122 -16.34 -13.73 -8.56
N VAL A 123 -15.79 -14.80 -8.00
CA VAL A 123 -14.53 -15.40 -8.50
C VAL A 123 -14.72 -16.05 -9.86
N ASP A 124 -15.88 -16.65 -10.12
CA ASP A 124 -16.24 -17.19 -11.43
C ASP A 124 -16.28 -16.12 -12.51
N LEU A 125 -16.78 -14.92 -12.17
CA LEU A 125 -16.77 -13.79 -13.07
C LEU A 125 -15.37 -13.22 -13.25
N LEU A 126 -14.56 -13.16 -12.19
CA LEU A 126 -13.23 -12.56 -12.21
C LEU A 126 -12.19 -13.39 -12.96
N PHE A 127 -12.26 -14.72 -12.88
CA PHE A 127 -11.24 -15.64 -13.39
C PHE A 127 -11.68 -16.46 -14.61
N ARG A 128 -12.59 -15.91 -15.41
CA ARG A 128 -12.98 -16.48 -16.71
C ARG A 128 -12.33 -15.74 -17.88
N VAL A 129 -12.12 -16.47 -18.96
CA VAL A 129 -11.60 -15.99 -20.24
C VAL A 129 -12.46 -16.52 -21.38
N GLU A 130 -12.65 -15.73 -22.43
CA GLU A 130 -13.36 -16.18 -23.62
C GLU A 130 -12.35 -16.65 -24.68
N ILE A 131 -12.42 -17.93 -25.06
CA ILE A 131 -11.58 -18.55 -26.09
C ILE A 131 -12.50 -19.17 -27.13
N ASP A 132 -12.40 -18.72 -28.39
CA ASP A 132 -13.20 -19.21 -29.52
C ASP A 132 -14.73 -19.14 -29.28
N GLY A 133 -15.20 -18.09 -28.60
CA GLY A 133 -16.61 -17.90 -28.27
C GLY A 133 -17.13 -18.84 -27.17
N GLN A 134 -16.24 -19.53 -26.45
CA GLN A 134 -16.55 -20.31 -25.26
C GLN A 134 -15.91 -19.67 -24.03
N THR A 135 -16.72 -19.44 -23.01
CA THR A 135 -16.25 -18.98 -21.70
C THR A 135 -15.62 -20.15 -20.95
N GLN A 136 -14.32 -20.07 -20.70
CA GLN A 136 -13.58 -21.06 -19.92
C GLN A 136 -13.06 -20.42 -18.63
N GLN A 137 -13.05 -21.19 -17.55
CA GLN A 137 -12.38 -20.79 -16.32
C GLN A 137 -10.86 -20.90 -16.51
N LEU A 138 -10.11 -19.96 -15.94
CA LEU A 138 -8.67 -20.08 -15.82
C LEU A 138 -8.31 -21.32 -15.02
N THR A 139 -7.09 -21.85 -15.17
CA THR A 139 -6.66 -23.00 -14.36
C THR A 139 -6.44 -22.59 -12.90
N ALA A 140 -6.66 -23.52 -11.97
CA ALA A 140 -6.41 -23.27 -10.55
C ALA A 140 -4.96 -22.82 -10.26
N GLY A 141 -3.98 -23.35 -11.01
CA GLY A 141 -2.59 -22.93 -10.91
C GLY A 141 -2.39 -21.46 -11.31
N SER A 142 -3.03 -21.02 -12.39
CA SER A 142 -2.99 -19.61 -12.82
C SER A 142 -3.65 -18.68 -11.80
N VAL A 143 -4.82 -19.06 -11.28
CA VAL A 143 -5.52 -18.30 -10.24
C VAL A 143 -4.66 -18.19 -8.98
N LEU A 144 -4.11 -19.31 -8.50
CA LEU A 144 -3.21 -19.33 -7.35
C LEU A 144 -1.98 -18.42 -7.56
N ALA A 145 -1.33 -18.50 -8.72
CA ALA A 145 -0.19 -17.66 -9.05
C ALA A 145 -0.54 -16.16 -9.02
N MET A 146 -1.72 -15.79 -9.54
CA MET A 146 -2.19 -14.42 -9.52
C MET A 146 -2.52 -13.92 -8.11
N VAL A 147 -3.30 -14.69 -7.34
CA VAL A 147 -3.83 -14.24 -6.05
C VAL A 147 -2.85 -14.37 -4.90
N ALA A 148 -1.87 -15.30 -4.97
CA ALA A 148 -0.85 -15.48 -3.95
C ALA A 148 0.46 -14.74 -4.25
N PHE A 149 0.78 -14.47 -5.52
CA PHE A 149 2.03 -13.81 -5.90
C PHE A 149 1.82 -12.50 -6.63
N ALA A 150 1.24 -12.51 -7.83
CA ALA A 150 1.24 -11.32 -8.70
C ALA A 150 0.52 -10.13 -8.06
N MET A 151 -0.73 -10.34 -7.62
CA MET A 151 -1.57 -9.30 -7.01
C MET A 151 -0.99 -8.81 -5.68
N PRO A 152 -0.70 -9.67 -4.67
CA PRO A 152 -0.15 -9.19 -3.40
C PRO A 152 1.19 -8.49 -3.55
N LEU A 153 2.07 -9.00 -4.41
CA LEU A 153 3.39 -8.40 -4.62
C LEU A 153 3.27 -7.02 -5.25
N ALA A 154 2.52 -6.88 -6.34
CA ALA A 154 2.36 -5.61 -7.03
C ALA A 154 1.68 -4.55 -6.14
N GLU A 155 0.57 -4.92 -5.51
CA GLU A 155 -0.22 -3.99 -4.71
C GLU A 155 0.46 -3.63 -3.39
N THR A 156 1.18 -4.57 -2.76
CA THR A 156 1.97 -4.25 -1.56
C THR A 156 3.14 -3.35 -1.92
N LEU A 157 3.93 -3.67 -2.95
CA LEU A 157 5.08 -2.85 -3.33
C LEU A 157 4.65 -1.42 -3.67
N PHE A 158 3.57 -1.28 -4.46
CA PHE A 158 3.10 0.03 -4.89
C PHE A 158 2.43 0.80 -3.74
N PHE A 159 1.33 0.29 -3.16
CA PHE A 159 0.57 1.06 -2.19
C PHE A 159 1.26 1.14 -0.83
N ARG A 160 1.77 0.02 -0.33
CA ARG A 160 2.32 -0.10 1.03
C ARG A 160 3.82 0.22 1.08
N GLY A 161 4.54 -0.12 0.02
CA GLY A 161 5.97 0.13 -0.12
C GLY A 161 6.31 1.54 -0.58
N PHE A 162 5.55 2.09 -1.54
CA PHE A 162 5.83 3.37 -2.19
C PHE A 162 4.85 4.49 -1.79
N VAL A 163 3.54 4.36 -2.05
CA VAL A 163 2.55 5.43 -1.78
C VAL A 163 2.47 5.77 -0.28
N GLN A 164 2.37 4.76 0.59
CA GLN A 164 2.21 4.94 2.04
C GLN A 164 3.41 5.60 2.74
N GLN A 165 4.55 5.79 2.06
CA GLN A 165 5.68 6.53 2.63
C GLN A 165 5.39 8.03 2.76
N THR A 166 4.58 8.56 1.84
CA THR A 166 4.34 10.00 1.71
C THR A 166 2.88 10.37 1.96
N GLN A 167 1.97 9.39 1.94
CA GLN A 167 0.54 9.61 2.09
C GLN A 167 0.01 9.06 3.42
N PRO A 168 -1.02 9.70 4.00
CA PRO A 168 -1.67 9.21 5.21
C PRO A 168 -2.41 7.89 4.94
N LEU A 169 -2.56 7.07 5.99
CA LEU A 169 -3.14 5.72 5.91
C LEU A 169 -4.49 5.68 5.19
N TRP A 170 -5.40 6.62 5.49
CA TRP A 170 -6.75 6.62 4.92
C TRP A 170 -6.72 6.86 3.41
N LEU A 171 -5.82 7.72 2.93
CA LEU A 171 -5.70 8.05 1.51
C LEU A 171 -5.11 6.88 0.72
N VAL A 172 -4.16 6.15 1.30
CA VAL A 172 -3.65 4.88 0.73
C VAL A 172 -4.76 3.85 0.59
N GLY A 173 -5.64 3.75 1.61
CA GLY A 173 -6.83 2.91 1.57
C GLY A 173 -7.75 3.26 0.40
N ILE A 174 -8.04 4.56 0.22
CA ILE A 174 -8.86 5.06 -0.90
C ILE A 174 -8.20 4.76 -2.24
N TYR A 175 -6.90 5.04 -2.43
CA TYR A 175 -6.19 4.76 -3.67
C TYR A 175 -6.24 3.26 -4.01
N GLY A 176 -5.99 2.40 -3.02
CA GLY A 176 -6.12 0.96 -3.18
C GLY A 176 -7.53 0.52 -3.56
N SER A 177 -8.54 1.18 -3.00
CA SER A 177 -9.95 0.86 -3.27
C SER A 177 -10.40 1.29 -4.65
N VAL A 178 -10.04 2.51 -5.07
CA VAL A 178 -10.26 3.01 -6.43
C VAL A 178 -9.58 2.11 -7.44
N TRP A 179 -8.36 1.67 -7.16
CA TRP A 179 -7.67 0.68 -7.97
C TRP A 179 -8.42 -0.65 -8.05
N SER A 180 -8.78 -1.25 -6.92
CA SER A 180 -9.48 -2.54 -6.91
C SER A 180 -10.84 -2.46 -7.63
N VAL A 181 -11.57 -1.36 -7.43
CA VAL A 181 -12.82 -1.07 -8.17
C VAL A 181 -12.53 -1.00 -9.66
N LEU A 182 -11.59 -0.16 -10.10
CA LEU A 182 -11.25 -0.04 -11.51
C LEU A 182 -10.80 -1.37 -12.13
N LEU A 183 -10.05 -2.18 -11.38
CA LEU A 183 -9.51 -3.45 -11.84
C LEU A 183 -10.61 -4.51 -11.93
N PHE A 184 -11.47 -4.66 -10.93
CA PHE A 184 -12.42 -5.78 -10.86
C PHE A 184 -13.80 -5.44 -11.42
N PHE A 185 -14.28 -4.21 -11.23
CA PHE A 185 -15.66 -3.85 -11.56
C PHE A 185 -16.00 -4.03 -13.05
N PRO A 186 -15.13 -3.70 -14.02
CA PRO A 186 -15.42 -3.94 -15.43
C PRO A 186 -15.67 -5.41 -15.78
N THR A 187 -15.18 -6.36 -14.96
CA THR A 187 -15.39 -7.79 -15.15
C THR A 187 -16.67 -8.29 -14.46
N LEU A 188 -17.21 -7.52 -13.51
CA LEU A 188 -18.40 -7.84 -12.74
C LEU A 188 -19.66 -7.24 -13.37
N ASP A 189 -20.79 -7.97 -13.33
CA ASP A 189 -22.09 -7.44 -13.79
C ASP A 189 -22.74 -6.52 -12.74
N ILE A 190 -22.16 -5.35 -12.55
CA ILE A 190 -22.58 -4.40 -11.51
C ILE A 190 -23.91 -3.73 -11.83
N ILE A 191 -24.22 -3.58 -13.12
CA ILE A 191 -25.48 -2.97 -13.57
C ILE A 191 -26.64 -3.90 -13.21
N GLY A 192 -26.47 -5.21 -13.38
CA GLY A 192 -27.46 -6.21 -12.95
C GLY A 192 -27.61 -6.29 -11.42
N PHE A 193 -26.53 -6.08 -10.66
CA PHE A 193 -26.51 -6.33 -9.22
C PHE A 193 -25.89 -5.18 -8.39
N PRO A 194 -26.55 -4.01 -8.30
CA PRO A 194 -25.99 -2.82 -7.65
C PRO A 194 -25.75 -3.01 -6.14
N VAL A 195 -26.58 -3.79 -5.45
CA VAL A 195 -26.40 -4.07 -4.02
C VAL A 195 -25.13 -4.90 -3.78
N VAL A 196 -24.88 -5.91 -4.62
CA VAL A 196 -23.66 -6.73 -4.56
C VAL A 196 -22.43 -5.87 -4.80
N ALA A 197 -22.49 -4.96 -5.77
CA ALA A 197 -21.42 -4.02 -6.05
C ALA A 197 -21.08 -3.11 -4.86
N VAL A 198 -22.08 -2.63 -4.12
CA VAL A 198 -21.86 -1.84 -2.88
C VAL A 198 -21.19 -2.69 -1.80
N ILE A 199 -21.61 -3.94 -1.63
CA ILE A 199 -21.03 -4.88 -0.65
C ILE A 199 -19.55 -5.16 -1.00
N ILE A 200 -19.27 -5.52 -2.25
CA ILE A 200 -17.90 -5.77 -2.74
C ILE A 200 -17.06 -4.50 -2.60
N GLY A 201 -17.56 -3.34 -3.05
CA GLY A 201 -16.86 -2.07 -2.95
C GLY A 201 -16.51 -1.71 -1.51
N THR A 202 -17.45 -1.87 -0.57
CA THR A 202 -17.22 -1.63 0.87
C THR A 202 -16.18 -2.60 1.42
N THR A 203 -16.25 -3.87 1.03
CA THR A 203 -15.31 -4.91 1.42
C THR A 203 -13.89 -4.60 0.94
N LEU A 204 -13.73 -4.18 -0.32
CA LEU A 204 -12.46 -3.75 -0.90
C LEU A 204 -11.87 -2.54 -0.14
N VAL A 205 -12.71 -1.60 0.30
CA VAL A 205 -12.27 -0.46 1.12
C VAL A 205 -11.76 -0.94 2.48
N MET A 206 -12.51 -1.79 3.17
CA MET A 206 -12.11 -2.34 4.46
C MET A 206 -10.79 -3.13 4.35
N MET A 207 -10.67 -4.00 3.35
CA MET A 207 -9.46 -4.77 3.07
C MET A 207 -8.26 -3.84 2.84
N ASN A 208 -8.39 -2.84 1.97
CA ASN A 208 -7.30 -1.94 1.65
C ASN A 208 -6.83 -1.11 2.86
N LEU A 209 -7.77 -0.66 3.70
CA LEU A 209 -7.46 0.03 4.95
C LEU A 209 -6.74 -0.89 5.94
N ILE A 210 -7.19 -2.14 6.10
CA ILE A 210 -6.56 -3.11 6.99
C ILE A 210 -5.13 -3.42 6.52
N TYR A 211 -4.90 -3.62 5.23
CA TYR A 211 -3.54 -3.84 4.70
C TYR A 211 -2.63 -2.65 4.98
N ALA A 212 -3.12 -1.42 4.83
CA ALA A 212 -2.37 -0.21 5.16
C ALA A 212 -2.10 -0.12 6.68
N TYR A 213 -3.05 -0.51 7.52
CA TYR A 213 -2.88 -0.58 8.97
C TYR A 213 -1.84 -1.61 9.40
N VAL A 214 -1.93 -2.85 8.89
CA VAL A 214 -0.97 -3.92 9.18
C VAL A 214 0.44 -3.49 8.76
N ARG A 215 0.59 -2.83 7.60
CA ARG A 215 1.88 -2.25 7.19
C ARG A 215 2.41 -1.28 8.24
N GLN A 216 1.58 -0.36 8.72
CA GLN A 216 2.00 0.67 9.66
C GLN A 216 2.42 0.09 11.02
N ARG A 217 1.77 -0.99 11.47
CA ARG A 217 2.00 -1.58 12.80
C ARG A 217 3.05 -2.69 12.81
N ASN A 218 3.01 -3.56 11.81
CA ASN A 218 3.77 -4.82 11.78
C ASN A 218 4.76 -4.90 10.61
N GLY A 219 4.83 -3.89 9.74
CA GLY A 219 5.80 -3.85 8.65
C GLY A 219 5.30 -4.38 7.32
N LEU A 220 6.15 -4.29 6.30
CA LEU A 220 5.76 -4.50 4.90
C LEU A 220 5.48 -5.97 4.61
N ALA A 221 6.31 -6.87 5.15
CA ALA A 221 6.14 -8.30 4.95
C ALA A 221 4.87 -8.84 5.63
N SER A 222 4.50 -8.27 6.78
CA SER A 222 3.26 -8.60 7.48
C SER A 222 2.03 -8.23 6.65
N ALA A 223 2.03 -7.03 6.04
CA ALA A 223 0.93 -6.61 5.16
C ALA A 223 0.82 -7.47 3.89
N TRP A 224 1.95 -7.87 3.32
CA TRP A 224 2.00 -8.79 2.18
C TRP A 224 1.39 -10.15 2.52
N LEU A 225 1.79 -10.75 3.66
CA LEU A 225 1.22 -12.02 4.13
C LEU A 225 -0.27 -11.90 4.45
N CYS A 226 -0.69 -10.79 5.08
CA CYS A 226 -2.10 -10.51 5.33
C CYS A 226 -2.90 -10.52 4.01
N GLN A 227 -2.41 -9.81 2.98
CA GLN A 227 -3.06 -9.78 1.68
C GLN A 227 -3.11 -11.17 1.01
N ILE A 228 -2.03 -11.98 1.10
CA ILE A 228 -2.03 -13.35 0.60
C ILE A 228 -3.11 -14.18 1.28
N VAL A 229 -3.17 -14.16 2.62
CA VAL A 229 -4.14 -14.97 3.38
C VAL A 229 -5.57 -14.57 3.04
N VAL A 230 -5.85 -13.27 2.92
CA VAL A 230 -7.18 -12.81 2.53
C VAL A 230 -7.50 -13.19 1.10
N ASN A 231 -6.57 -13.06 0.17
CA ASN A 231 -6.76 -13.47 -1.22
C ASN A 231 -7.02 -14.99 -1.33
N LEU A 232 -6.27 -15.80 -0.60
CA LEU A 232 -6.50 -17.25 -0.56
C LEU A 232 -7.87 -17.56 0.03
N GLY A 233 -8.23 -16.91 1.14
CA GLY A 233 -9.52 -17.12 1.79
C GLY A 233 -10.71 -16.66 0.95
N VAL A 234 -10.67 -15.44 0.44
CA VAL A 234 -11.82 -14.76 -0.17
C VAL A 234 -11.92 -15.00 -1.69
N LEU A 235 -10.80 -15.32 -2.35
CA LEU A 235 -10.78 -15.55 -3.81
C LEU A 235 -10.46 -17.00 -4.17
N PHE A 236 -9.42 -17.60 -3.58
CA PHE A 236 -8.98 -18.93 -4.01
C PHE A 236 -9.85 -20.06 -3.48
N LEU A 237 -10.24 -20.03 -2.19
CA LEU A 237 -11.09 -21.08 -1.62
C LEU A 237 -12.47 -21.15 -2.30
N PRO A 238 -13.20 -20.04 -2.53
CA PRO A 238 -14.48 -20.08 -3.25
C PRO A 238 -14.32 -20.53 -4.70
N TYR A 239 -13.16 -20.31 -5.31
CA TYR A 239 -12.89 -20.74 -6.69
C TYR A 239 -12.72 -22.27 -6.79
N LEU A 240 -12.39 -22.95 -5.69
CA LEU A 240 -12.27 -24.42 -5.65
C LEU A 240 -13.57 -25.13 -5.24
N ALA A 241 -14.58 -24.39 -4.78
CA ALA A 241 -15.86 -24.92 -4.33
C ALA A 241 -16.75 -25.31 -5.52
#